data_AF-A0A7C5LED0-F1
#
_entry.id   AF-A0A7C5LED0-F1
#
_cell.length_a   1.000
_cell.length_b   1.000
_cell.length_c   1.000
_cell.angle_alpha   90.00
_cell.angle_beta   90.00
_cell.angle_gamma   90.00
#
_symmetry.space_group_name_H-M   'P 1'
#
loop_
_entity.id
_entity.type
_entity.pdbx_description
1 polymer ?
#
loop_
_entity_poly.entity_id
_entity_poly.type
_entity_poly.pdbx_seq_one_letter_code
_entity_poly.pdbx_strand_id
1 'polypeptide(L)'
;MEEKMKKITIYTTIVLVVSLGLLMISCSKEFSLKEVVPAGGVLSGGETVSILGSGFKPGQGVIVYFGSKRAPHAYIEGSNKIVVTTPPYEESTLVDVRVVTDEGKERILTKAFMYIKPGKWSPLDGFGKGTK
;
A
#
# COMPACT_ATOMS: atom_id res chain seq x y z
N MET A 1 -51.71 -5.04 11.97
CA MET A 1 -50.67 -4.86 13.00
C MET A 1 -49.29 -5.38 12.56
N GLU A 2 -49.23 -6.34 11.63
CA GLU A 2 -48.01 -6.99 11.15
C GLU A 2 -47.02 -6.09 10.39
N GLU A 3 -47.52 -5.10 9.65
CA GLU A 3 -46.68 -4.20 8.84
C GLU A 3 -45.78 -3.27 9.69
N LYS A 4 -46.23 -2.92 10.90
CA LYS A 4 -45.44 -2.10 11.84
C LYS A 4 -44.24 -2.88 12.40
N MET A 5 -44.37 -4.20 12.55
CA MET A 5 -43.31 -5.05 13.09
C MET A 5 -42.20 -5.29 12.06
N LYS A 6 -42.55 -5.48 10.78
CA LYS A 6 -41.60 -5.60 9.66
C LYS A 6 -40.75 -4.34 9.49
N LYS A 7 -41.35 -3.16 9.64
CA LYS A 7 -40.63 -1.87 9.60
C LYS A 7 -39.61 -1.79 10.75
N ILE A 8 -40.01 -2.08 11.98
CA ILE A 8 -39.12 -2.01 13.15
C ILE A 8 -37.91 -2.93 12.98
N THR A 9 -38.11 -4.19 12.58
CA THR A 9 -36.99 -5.14 12.37
C THR A 9 -36.03 -4.70 11.26
N ILE A 10 -36.55 -4.18 10.14
CA ILE A 10 -35.74 -3.64 9.05
C ILE A 10 -34.95 -2.40 9.48
N TYR A 11 -35.57 -1.50 10.25
CA TYR A 11 -34.88 -0.32 10.77
C TYR A 11 -33.78 -0.69 11.75
N THR A 12 -34.00 -1.68 12.64
CA THR A 12 -32.97 -2.14 13.58
C THR A 12 -31.80 -2.80 12.86
N THR A 13 -32.04 -3.62 11.84
CA THR A 13 -30.96 -4.25 11.08
C THR A 13 -30.19 -3.22 10.27
N ILE A 14 -30.86 -2.31 9.54
CA ILE A 14 -30.20 -1.23 8.78
C ILE A 14 -29.38 -0.34 9.71
N VAL A 15 -29.90 0.06 10.87
CA VAL A 15 -29.15 0.87 11.85
C VAL A 15 -27.96 0.09 12.41
N LEU A 16 -28.04 -1.24 12.58
CA LEU A 16 -26.91 -2.08 12.99
C LEU A 16 -25.86 -2.22 11.89
N VAL A 17 -26.22 -2.53 10.63
CA VAL A 17 -25.23 -2.63 9.54
C VAL A 17 -24.65 -1.27 9.17
N VAL A 18 -25.47 -0.21 9.25
CA VAL A 18 -24.99 1.15 9.10
C VAL A 18 -24.14 1.52 10.30
N SER A 19 -24.44 1.23 11.57
CA SER A 19 -23.55 1.58 12.70
C SER A 19 -22.27 0.73 12.78
N LEU A 20 -22.34 -0.56 12.45
CA LEU A 20 -21.17 -1.43 12.24
C LEU A 20 -20.37 -1.03 11.00
N GLY A 21 -21.02 -0.48 9.96
CA GLY A 21 -20.39 0.08 8.77
C GLY A 21 -19.94 1.54 8.89
N LEU A 22 -20.54 2.32 9.80
CA LEU A 22 -20.31 3.74 10.07
C LEU A 22 -19.23 3.90 11.15
N LEU A 23 -18.84 2.82 11.83
CA LEU A 23 -17.59 2.76 12.59
C LEU A 23 -16.35 2.83 11.67
N MET A 24 -16.52 2.61 10.36
CA MET A 24 -15.43 2.60 9.37
C MET A 24 -15.30 3.93 8.59
N ILE A 25 -16.13 4.93 8.88
CA ILE A 25 -16.03 6.26 8.24
C ILE A 25 -15.34 7.20 9.24
N SER A 26 -14.03 7.03 9.39
CA SER A 26 -13.16 8.00 10.05
C SER A 26 -12.98 9.24 9.16
N CYS A 27 -14.06 9.99 8.93
CA CYS A 27 -13.97 11.26 8.23
C CYS A 27 -13.69 12.39 9.23
N SER A 28 -12.42 12.79 9.35
CA SER A 28 -12.07 14.21 9.43
C SER A 28 -10.57 14.42 9.21
N LYS A 29 -10.23 14.87 8.00
CA LYS A 29 -8.87 15.20 7.51
C LYS A 29 -7.99 13.97 7.29
N GLU A 30 -8.39 13.18 6.33
CA GLU A 30 -7.70 12.00 5.85
C GLU A 30 -6.58 12.37 4.86
N PHE A 31 -5.42 11.72 4.98
CA PHE A 31 -4.44 11.76 3.90
C PHE A 31 -4.88 10.79 2.80
N SER A 32 -4.59 11.14 1.56
CA SER A 32 -4.92 10.32 0.40
C SER A 32 -3.64 9.84 -0.25
N LEU A 33 -3.61 8.56 -0.61
CA LEU A 33 -2.54 7.99 -1.44
C LEU A 33 -3.04 8.00 -2.89
N LYS A 34 -2.21 8.49 -3.81
CA LYS A 34 -2.51 8.51 -5.24
C LYS A 34 -1.84 7.34 -5.96
N GLU A 35 -0.52 7.26 -5.84
CA GLU A 35 0.29 6.32 -6.60
C GLU A 35 1.66 6.09 -5.96
N VAL A 36 2.36 5.08 -6.44
CA VAL A 36 3.70 4.69 -6.00
C VAL A 36 4.62 4.72 -7.21
N VAL A 37 5.71 5.48 -7.13
CA VAL A 37 6.64 5.70 -8.24
C VAL A 37 8.08 5.50 -7.75
N PRO A 38 8.83 4.54 -8.30
CA PRO A 38 8.39 3.53 -9.27
C PRO A 38 7.40 2.51 -8.66
N ALA A 39 6.46 2.02 -9.47
CA ALA A 39 5.47 1.00 -9.08
C ALA A 39 6.05 -0.43 -9.08
N GLY A 40 7.36 -0.57 -9.14
CA GLY A 40 8.03 -1.86 -9.08
C GLY A 40 9.52 -1.74 -8.84
N GLY A 41 10.12 -2.84 -8.43
CA GLY A 41 11.53 -2.91 -8.07
C GLY A 41 12.02 -4.33 -7.80
N VAL A 42 13.30 -4.46 -7.48
CA VAL A 42 13.98 -5.74 -7.32
C VAL A 42 13.60 -6.46 -6.02
N LEU A 43 13.59 -7.80 -6.04
CA LEU A 43 13.33 -8.62 -4.86
C LEU A 43 14.28 -8.37 -3.69
N SER A 44 15.52 -7.96 -3.97
CA SER A 44 16.49 -7.63 -2.91
C SER A 44 16.04 -6.44 -2.04
N GLY A 45 15.07 -5.65 -2.49
CA GLY A 45 14.70 -4.40 -1.85
C GLY A 45 15.86 -3.40 -1.84
N GLY A 46 15.72 -2.33 -1.05
CA GLY A 46 16.72 -1.27 -0.95
C GLY A 46 16.54 -0.13 -1.95
N GLU A 47 15.53 -0.23 -2.83
CA GLU A 47 15.22 0.86 -3.77
C GLU A 47 14.40 1.94 -3.09
N THR A 48 14.72 3.19 -3.44
CA THR A 48 13.99 4.35 -2.97
C THR A 48 12.76 4.56 -3.85
N VAL A 49 11.60 4.51 -3.22
CA VAL A 49 10.29 4.65 -3.85
C VAL A 49 9.59 5.86 -3.27
N SER A 50 8.92 6.62 -4.14
CA SER A 50 8.12 7.78 -3.77
C SER A 50 6.64 7.40 -3.80
N ILE A 51 5.96 7.55 -2.67
CA ILE A 51 4.51 7.44 -2.59
C ILE A 51 3.94 8.85 -2.72
N LEU A 52 3.19 9.09 -3.79
CA LEU A 52 2.53 10.36 -4.05
C LEU A 52 1.15 10.36 -3.41
N GLY A 53 0.75 11.52 -2.91
CA GLY A 53 -0.50 11.67 -2.20
C GLY A 53 -0.78 13.12 -1.82
N SER A 54 -1.59 13.30 -0.78
CA SER A 54 -1.96 14.61 -0.26
C SER A 54 -2.34 14.53 1.21
N GLY A 55 -2.03 15.60 1.96
CA GLY A 55 -2.37 15.70 3.37
C GLY A 55 -1.32 15.10 4.31
N PHE A 56 -0.10 14.89 3.82
CA PHE A 56 1.03 14.50 4.66
C PHE A 56 1.57 15.71 5.43
N LYS A 57 2.14 15.46 6.61
CA LYS A 57 2.77 16.50 7.43
C LYS A 57 4.28 16.24 7.49
N PRO A 58 5.13 17.10 6.92
CA PRO A 58 6.58 16.93 7.03
C PRO A 58 7.00 16.97 8.52
N GLY A 59 7.91 16.08 8.91
CA GLY A 59 8.35 15.93 10.31
C GLY A 59 7.52 14.96 11.14
N GLN A 60 6.42 14.41 10.62
CA GLN A 60 5.68 13.35 11.28
C GLN A 60 6.29 11.96 11.00
N GLY A 61 6.23 11.07 12.00
CA GLY A 61 6.57 9.66 11.82
C GLY A 61 5.62 8.97 10.85
N VAL A 62 6.18 8.16 9.95
CA VAL A 62 5.42 7.33 9.01
C VAL A 62 6.03 5.94 8.96
N ILE A 63 5.15 4.94 8.94
CA ILE A 63 5.51 3.54 8.82
C ILE A 63 4.83 3.02 7.56
N VAL A 64 5.62 2.46 6.65
CA VAL A 64 5.11 1.87 5.42
C VAL A 64 5.33 0.37 5.46
N TYR A 65 4.34 -0.38 5.00
CA TYR A 65 4.37 -1.82 4.84
C TYR A 65 4.14 -2.16 3.37
N PHE A 66 4.93 -3.10 2.86
CA PHE A 66 4.79 -3.71 1.55
C PHE A 66 4.30 -5.15 1.76
N GLY A 67 3.00 -5.37 1.55
CA GLY A 67 2.31 -6.59 1.92
C GLY A 67 2.48 -6.88 3.41
N SER A 68 3.20 -7.96 3.73
CA SER A 68 3.48 -8.37 5.12
C SER A 68 4.82 -7.86 5.67
N LYS A 69 5.63 -7.14 4.87
CA LYS A 69 6.97 -6.67 5.26
C LYS A 69 6.96 -5.18 5.59
N ARG A 70 7.54 -4.81 6.73
CA ARG A 70 7.75 -3.40 7.11
C ARG A 70 8.92 -2.81 6.33
N ALA A 71 8.76 -1.62 5.78
CA ALA A 71 9.85 -0.88 5.17
C ALA A 71 10.90 -0.45 6.23
N PRO A 72 12.21 -0.62 5.96
CA PRO A 72 13.25 -0.27 6.91
C PRO A 72 13.35 1.24 7.15
N HIS A 73 13.10 2.05 6.12
CA HIS A 73 13.14 3.51 6.19
C HIS A 73 11.96 4.10 5.44
N ALA A 74 11.26 5.05 6.09
CA ALA A 74 10.21 5.84 5.47
C ALA A 74 10.18 7.23 6.13
N TYR A 75 10.05 8.29 5.33
CA TYR A 75 9.89 9.66 5.80
C TYR A 75 9.04 10.47 4.84
N ILE A 76 8.43 11.54 5.35
CA ILE A 76 7.56 12.42 4.57
C ILE A 76 8.41 13.54 3.95
N GLU A 77 8.56 13.55 2.64
CA GLU A 77 9.27 14.58 1.86
C GLU A 77 8.26 15.64 1.38
N GLY A 78 7.67 16.35 2.34
CA GLY A 78 6.66 17.40 2.10
C GLY A 78 5.21 16.88 2.06
N SER A 79 4.27 17.80 1.83
CA SER A 79 2.85 17.51 2.10
C SER A 79 2.18 16.52 1.12
N ASN A 80 2.86 16.20 0.02
CA ASN A 80 2.31 15.40 -1.09
C ASN A 80 3.21 14.20 -1.49
N LYS A 81 4.33 13.98 -0.80
CA LYS A 81 5.27 12.90 -1.12
C LYS A 81 5.80 12.24 0.14
N ILE A 82 5.83 10.92 0.13
CA ILE A 82 6.54 10.09 1.11
C ILE A 82 7.66 9.38 0.37
N VAL A 83 8.86 9.40 0.95
CA VAL A 83 9.99 8.62 0.46
C VAL A 83 10.14 7.40 1.36
N VAL A 84 10.22 6.23 0.74
CA VAL A 84 10.33 4.96 1.43
C VAL A 84 11.35 4.07 0.75
N THR A 85 12.10 3.32 1.53
CA THR A 85 12.98 2.27 1.02
C THR A 85 12.24 0.95 1.02
N THR A 86 12.23 0.25 -0.10
CA THR A 86 11.52 -1.03 -0.21
C THR A 86 12.21 -2.12 0.62
N PRO A 87 11.47 -2.94 1.37
CA PRO A 87 12.04 -4.10 2.05
C PRO A 87 12.36 -5.22 1.05
N PRO A 88 13.29 -6.13 1.39
CA PRO A 88 13.49 -7.36 0.62
C PRO A 88 12.25 -8.24 0.65
N TYR A 89 11.97 -8.90 -0.46
CA TYR A 89 10.84 -9.81 -0.64
C TYR A 89 11.29 -11.15 -1.25
N GLU A 90 10.60 -12.23 -0.91
CA GLU A 90 11.03 -13.59 -1.25
C GLU A 90 10.67 -13.98 -2.70
N GLU A 91 9.50 -13.53 -3.17
CA GLU A 91 8.94 -13.92 -4.46
C GLU A 91 8.45 -12.73 -5.29
N SER A 92 8.46 -12.90 -6.63
CA SER A 92 7.96 -11.88 -7.55
C SER A 92 6.44 -11.84 -7.47
N THR A 93 5.90 -10.83 -6.80
CA THR A 93 4.45 -10.63 -6.64
C THR A 93 4.09 -9.16 -6.62
N LEU A 94 2.84 -8.86 -6.97
CA LEU A 94 2.22 -7.59 -6.61
C LEU A 94 1.90 -7.61 -5.11
N VAL A 95 2.26 -6.53 -4.44
CA VAL A 95 1.99 -6.31 -3.02
C VAL A 95 1.16 -5.06 -2.82
N ASP A 96 0.39 -5.06 -1.73
CA ASP A 96 -0.34 -3.90 -1.26
C ASP A 96 0.61 -2.99 -0.47
N VAL A 97 0.47 -1.68 -0.63
CA VAL A 97 1.28 -0.69 0.10
C VAL A 97 0.41 -0.07 1.17
N ARG A 98 0.70 -0.39 2.44
CA ARG A 98 0.01 0.18 3.60
C ARG A 98 0.87 1.25 4.25
N VAL A 99 0.35 2.46 4.35
CA VAL A 99 0.99 3.60 5.01
C VAL A 99 0.25 3.87 6.32
N VAL A 100 0.99 3.93 7.42
CA VAL A 100 0.49 4.22 8.77
C VAL A 100 1.24 5.46 9.28
N THR A 101 0.52 6.51 9.64
CA THR A 101 1.13 7.68 10.27
C THR A 101 1.15 7.55 11.78
N ASP A 102 2.01 8.32 12.45
CA ASP A 102 2.09 8.38 13.92
C ASP A 102 0.76 8.76 14.60
N GLU A 103 -0.11 9.49 13.88
CA GLU A 103 -1.48 9.81 14.32
C GLU A 103 -2.41 8.58 14.32
N GLY A 104 -1.94 7.39 13.96
CA GLY A 104 -2.74 6.16 13.86
C GLY A 104 -3.62 6.10 12.61
N LYS A 105 -3.43 7.01 11.65
CA LYS A 105 -4.17 6.97 10.38
C LYS A 105 -3.51 5.99 9.44
N GLU A 106 -4.28 5.11 8.83
CA GLU A 106 -3.78 4.14 7.88
C GLU A 106 -4.46 4.23 6.51
N ARG A 107 -3.67 3.97 5.46
CA ARG A 107 -4.15 3.82 4.09
C ARG A 107 -3.49 2.67 3.39
N ILE A 108 -4.26 2.01 2.55
CA ILE A 108 -3.83 0.86 1.79
C ILE A 108 -4.03 1.18 0.31
N LEU A 109 -2.96 1.08 -0.46
CA LEU A 109 -3.02 0.98 -1.90
C LEU A 109 -2.90 -0.48 -2.28
N THR A 110 -4.00 -1.07 -2.76
CA THR A 110 -3.98 -2.46 -3.21
C THR A 110 -3.21 -2.58 -4.53
N LYS A 111 -2.35 -3.60 -4.64
CA LYS A 111 -1.56 -3.88 -5.85
C LYS A 111 -0.74 -2.67 -6.36
N ALA A 112 -0.17 -1.89 -5.45
CA ALA A 112 0.56 -0.67 -5.79
C ALA A 112 2.03 -0.88 -6.17
N PHE A 113 2.64 -1.99 -5.76
CA PHE A 113 4.05 -2.25 -6.01
C PHE A 113 4.29 -3.68 -6.48
N MET A 114 5.10 -3.85 -7.54
CA MET A 114 5.44 -5.15 -8.09
C MET A 114 6.92 -5.48 -7.85
N TYR A 115 7.18 -6.57 -7.14
CA TYR A 115 8.52 -7.11 -7.03
C TYR A 115 8.89 -7.94 -8.25
N ILE A 116 10.03 -7.64 -8.85
CA ILE A 116 10.54 -8.30 -10.05
C ILE A 116 11.85 -8.99 -9.69
N LYS A 117 11.96 -10.27 -10.04
CA LYS A 117 13.23 -10.98 -9.92
C LYS A 117 14.17 -10.43 -10.99
N PRO A 118 15.41 -10.01 -10.66
CA PRO A 118 16.37 -9.70 -11.70
C PRO A 118 16.52 -10.94 -12.57
N GLY A 119 16.22 -10.78 -13.86
CA GLY A 119 16.45 -11.84 -14.83
C GLY A 119 17.91 -12.22 -14.72
N LYS A 120 18.20 -13.47 -14.38
CA LYS A 120 19.56 -13.99 -14.50
C LYS A 120 19.92 -13.86 -15.97
N TRP A 121 20.78 -12.90 -16.31
CA TRP A 121 21.57 -13.03 -17.51
C TRP A 121 22.44 -14.27 -17.28
N SER A 122 22.13 -15.36 -17.97
CA SER A 122 23.00 -16.54 -18.03
C SER A 122 23.94 -16.32 -19.22
N PRO A 123 25.24 -16.01 -19.01
CA PRO A 123 26.19 -15.84 -20.13
C PRO A 123 26.50 -17.13 -20.92
N LEU A 124 25.66 -18.17 -20.88
CA LEU A 124 25.97 -19.48 -21.44
C LEU A 124 25.16 -19.83 -22.72
N ASP A 125 24.11 -19.08 -23.06
CA ASP A 125 23.21 -19.44 -24.18
C ASP A 125 23.50 -18.73 -25.52
N GLY A 126 24.66 -18.07 -25.70
CA GLY A 126 24.82 -17.23 -26.90
C GLY A 126 26.20 -16.86 -27.40
N PHE A 127 27.31 -17.37 -26.84
CA PHE A 127 28.60 -17.27 -27.53
C PHE A 127 28.84 -18.53 -28.35
N GLY A 128 28.02 -18.70 -29.38
CA GLY A 128 28.33 -19.57 -30.51
C GLY A 128 29.59 -19.04 -31.19
N LYS A 129 30.75 -19.47 -30.69
CA LYS A 129 32.00 -19.50 -31.46
C LYS A 129 31.73 -20.28 -32.75
N GLY A 130 31.39 -19.55 -33.81
CA GLY A 130 31.50 -20.03 -35.18
C GLY A 130 32.98 -20.05 -35.56
N THR A 131 33.71 -21.03 -35.05
CA THR A 131 35.02 -21.42 -35.57
C THR A 131 34.81 -22.35 -36.76
N LYS A 132 34.97 -21.84 -37.98
CA LYS A 132 35.84 -22.36 -39.05
C LYS A 132 35.53 -21.65 -40.36
#